data_AF-A0A927V7N6-F1
#
_entry.id   AF-A0A927V7N6-F1
#
_cell.length_a   1.000
_cell.length_b   1.000
_cell.length_c   1.000
_cell.angle_alpha   90.00
_cell.angle_beta   90.00
_cell.angle_gamma   90.00
#
_symmetry.space_group_name_H-M   'P 1'
#
loop_
_entity.id
_entity.type
_entity.pdbx_description
1 polymer ?
#
loop_
_entity_poly.entity_id
_entity_poly.type
_entity_poly.pdbx_seq_one_letter_code
_entity_poly.pdbx_strand_id
1 'polypeptide(L)'
;MKKEVLMIVLVVFVLLVCGLSNFKKRDAGTMKNMYIDEANIKEVNDNSYMGIELNQDSGLSEEESKRYSMDYPYTMYSEEGGAEYYCFRYPNNNFPLTVTYISIKDPKYNVFGIKVGDDIVSSEQILFVNGYRKQEFPDENSKCYSKGDVIIFLDYNETTIKRIEVSLDIETEEDVKY
;
A
#
# COMPACT_ATOMS: atom_id res chain seq x y z
N MET A 1 -15.05 30.86 50.64
CA MET A 1 -14.42 31.79 49.69
C MET A 1 -12.95 31.50 49.38
N LYS A 2 -11.93 31.76 50.23
CA LYS A 2 -10.51 31.57 49.81
C LYS A 2 -10.12 30.12 49.45
N LYS A 3 -10.69 29.12 50.15
CA LYS A 3 -10.41 27.70 49.88
C LYS A 3 -11.08 27.16 48.62
N GLU A 4 -12.28 27.66 48.30
CA GLU A 4 -13.05 27.24 47.11
C GLU A 4 -12.41 27.76 45.83
N VAL A 5 -11.95 29.02 45.83
CA VAL A 5 -11.19 29.60 44.71
C VAL A 5 -9.87 28.84 44.49
N LEU A 6 -9.16 28.49 45.58
CA LEU A 6 -7.93 27.71 45.49
C LEU A 6 -8.17 26.32 44.86
N MET A 7 -9.28 25.66 45.24
CA MET A 7 -9.62 24.34 44.70
C MET A 7 -9.97 24.42 43.20
N ILE A 8 -10.71 25.44 42.78
CA ILE A 8 -11.05 25.66 41.36
C ILE A 8 -9.78 25.90 40.53
N VAL A 9 -8.86 26.74 41.02
CA VAL A 9 -7.57 27.00 40.33
C VAL A 9 -6.75 25.72 40.19
N LEU A 10 -6.75 24.87 41.22
CA LEU A 10 -5.99 23.62 41.21
C LEU A 10 -6.58 22.59 40.22
N VAL A 11 -7.91 22.51 40.14
CA VAL A 11 -8.60 21.64 39.16
C VAL A 11 -8.33 22.11 37.74
N VAL A 12 -8.40 23.42 37.47
CA VAL A 12 -8.10 23.98 36.14
C VAL A 12 -6.63 23.73 35.74
N PHE A 13 -5.70 23.84 36.70
CA PHE A 13 -4.29 23.57 36.44
C PHE A 13 -4.01 22.10 36.14
N VAL A 14 -4.64 21.17 36.86
CA VAL A 14 -4.54 19.73 36.57
C VAL A 14 -5.15 19.41 35.20
N LEU A 15 -6.29 20.00 34.85
CA LEU A 15 -6.91 19.81 33.53
C LEU A 15 -6.04 20.36 32.40
N LEU A 16 -5.34 21.49 32.60
CA LEU A 16 -4.39 22.03 31.63
C LEU A 16 -3.15 21.14 31.48
N VAL A 17 -2.57 20.65 32.57
CA VAL A 17 -1.40 19.75 32.52
C VAL A 17 -1.77 18.40 31.89
N CYS A 18 -2.94 17.85 32.23
CA CYS A 18 -3.46 16.62 31.61
C CYS A 18 -3.87 16.82 30.14
N GLY A 19 -4.36 18.00 29.77
CA GLY A 19 -4.67 18.35 28.38
C GLY A 19 -3.42 18.46 27.51
N LEU A 20 -2.34 19.03 28.06
CA LEU A 20 -1.07 19.19 27.35
C LEU A 20 -0.26 17.89 27.24
N SER A 21 -0.41 16.95 28.17
CA SER A 21 0.29 15.65 28.13
C SER A 21 -0.34 14.62 27.18
N ASN A 22 -1.55 14.88 26.67
CA ASN A 22 -2.21 14.05 25.65
C ASN A 22 -1.98 14.52 24.21
N PHE A 23 -1.31 15.65 24.01
CA PHE A 23 -0.69 15.95 22.72
C PHE A 23 0.63 15.18 22.62
N LYS A 24 0.53 13.84 22.55
CA LYS A 24 1.49 13.10 21.72
C LYS A 24 1.32 13.70 20.33
N LYS A 25 2.22 14.61 19.95
CA LYS A 25 2.50 14.81 18.54
C LYS A 25 2.64 13.41 17.97
N ARG A 26 1.71 13.03 17.08
CA ARG A 26 2.06 12.07 16.04
C ARG A 26 3.15 12.82 15.29
N ASP A 27 4.39 12.65 15.74
CA ASP A 27 5.51 12.83 14.84
C ASP A 27 5.12 11.96 13.66
N ALA A 28 5.01 12.58 12.49
CA ALA A 28 4.95 11.85 11.24
C ALA A 28 6.21 11.01 11.26
N GLY A 29 6.07 9.76 11.71
CA GLY A 29 7.16 8.82 11.85
C GLY A 29 7.81 8.77 10.49
N THR A 30 8.99 9.36 10.39
CA THR A 30 9.86 9.22 9.24
C THR A 30 9.98 7.72 9.04
N MET A 31 9.34 7.15 8.01
CA MET A 31 9.31 5.71 7.74
C MET A 31 10.74 5.26 7.46
N LYS A 32 11.55 5.08 8.50
CA LYS A 32 13.00 5.21 8.35
C LYS A 32 13.64 4.00 7.72
N ASN A 33 12.94 2.87 7.64
CA ASN A 33 13.36 1.67 6.93
C ASN A 33 12.11 0.88 6.50
N MET A 34 11.84 0.85 5.20
CA MET A 34 10.98 -0.14 4.55
C MET A 34 11.89 -1.26 4.06
N TYR A 35 11.49 -2.53 4.12
CA TYR A 35 12.25 -3.63 3.51
C TYR A 35 11.37 -4.34 2.48
N ILE A 36 11.79 -4.34 1.21
CA ILE A 36 11.13 -5.07 0.12
C ILE A 36 12.24 -5.71 -0.73
N ASP A 37 12.10 -6.99 -1.04
CA ASP A 37 13.05 -7.68 -1.93
C ASP A 37 12.95 -7.16 -3.37
N GLU A 38 14.09 -6.84 -4.00
CA GLU A 38 14.17 -6.47 -5.42
C GLU A 38 13.52 -7.50 -6.35
N ALA A 39 13.57 -8.79 -5.98
CA ALA A 39 12.92 -9.86 -6.73
C ALA A 39 11.38 -9.71 -6.76
N ASN A 40 10.78 -9.23 -5.66
CA ASN A 40 9.32 -9.03 -5.57
C ASN A 40 8.88 -7.81 -6.38
N ILE A 41 9.71 -6.76 -6.42
CA ILE A 41 9.50 -5.59 -7.30
C ILE A 41 9.52 -6.02 -8.76
N LYS A 42 10.53 -6.82 -9.14
CA LYS A 42 10.66 -7.33 -10.50
C LYS A 42 9.46 -8.21 -10.90
N GLU A 43 8.99 -9.07 -10.00
CA GLU A 43 7.81 -9.91 -10.23
C GLU A 43 6.57 -9.06 -10.58
N VAL A 44 6.30 -7.98 -9.83
CA VAL A 44 5.18 -7.07 -10.12
C VAL A 44 5.34 -6.41 -11.48
N ASN A 45 6.53 -5.92 -11.80
CA ASN A 45 6.79 -5.24 -13.07
C ASN A 45 6.60 -6.17 -14.26
N ASP A 46 7.21 -7.36 -14.23
CA ASP A 46 7.18 -8.34 -15.33
C ASP A 46 5.76 -8.85 -15.62
N ASN A 47 4.92 -8.94 -14.59
CA ASN A 47 3.59 -9.56 -14.70
C ASN A 47 2.46 -8.54 -14.81
N SER A 48 2.75 -7.25 -14.73
CA SER A 48 1.73 -6.21 -14.85
C SER A 48 1.23 -5.99 -16.29
N TYR A 49 2.06 -6.21 -17.33
CA TYR A 49 1.72 -6.05 -18.76
C TYR A 49 0.81 -4.83 -19.11
N MET A 50 0.98 -3.69 -18.44
CA MET A 50 0.08 -2.53 -18.60
C MET A 50 0.55 -1.48 -19.61
N GLY A 51 1.65 -1.73 -20.32
CA GLY A 51 2.20 -0.79 -21.30
C GLY A 51 2.80 0.49 -20.71
N ILE A 52 2.80 0.63 -19.38
CA ILE A 52 3.60 1.60 -18.65
C ILE A 52 4.95 0.93 -18.41
N GLU A 53 6.01 1.43 -19.04
CA GLU A 53 7.35 1.10 -18.56
C GLU A 53 7.44 1.65 -17.15
N LEU A 54 7.32 0.77 -16.14
CA LEU A 54 7.61 1.06 -14.74
C LEU A 54 9.13 1.21 -14.53
N ASN A 55 9.78 1.84 -15.50
CA ASN A 55 11.19 2.13 -15.49
C ASN A 55 11.45 3.21 -14.44
N GLN A 56 12.64 3.10 -13.89
CA GLN A 56 13.19 3.83 -12.75
C GLN A 56 13.04 5.37 -12.80
N ASP A 57 12.75 5.91 -13.97
CA ASP A 57 12.47 7.31 -14.22
C ASP A 57 10.99 7.48 -14.55
N SER A 58 10.19 7.80 -13.53
CA SER A 58 8.77 8.18 -13.65
C SER A 58 8.53 9.46 -14.47
N GLY A 59 9.48 9.88 -15.31
CA GLY A 59 9.49 11.17 -16.01
C GLY A 59 9.55 12.37 -15.06
N LEU A 60 9.68 12.14 -13.76
CA LEU A 60 9.70 13.19 -12.76
C LEU A 60 11.07 13.86 -12.75
N SER A 61 11.06 15.18 -12.74
CA SER A 61 12.27 15.95 -12.48
C SER A 61 12.85 15.60 -11.10
N GLU A 62 14.15 15.82 -10.92
CA GLU A 62 14.82 15.63 -9.62
C GLU A 62 14.17 16.45 -8.50
N GLU A 63 13.56 17.59 -8.85
CA GLU A 63 12.84 18.45 -7.91
C GLU A 63 11.47 17.89 -7.51
N GLU A 64 10.75 17.28 -8.45
CA GLU A 64 9.52 16.54 -8.17
C GLU A 64 9.83 15.32 -7.31
N SER A 65 10.84 14.51 -7.66
CA SER A 65 11.20 13.32 -6.88
C SER A 65 11.59 13.65 -5.43
N LYS A 66 12.17 14.83 -5.16
CA LYS A 66 12.52 15.32 -3.81
C LYS A 66 11.31 15.79 -3.00
N ARG A 67 10.25 16.34 -3.64
CA ARG A 67 9.00 16.72 -2.95
C ARG A 67 8.18 15.51 -2.51
N TYR A 68 8.38 14.37 -3.16
CA TYR A 68 7.63 13.13 -2.95
C TYR A 68 8.43 12.06 -2.17
N SER A 69 9.37 12.50 -1.32
CA SER A 69 10.13 11.62 -0.44
C SER A 69 9.28 11.06 0.70
N MET A 70 9.36 9.74 0.91
CA MET A 70 9.04 8.93 2.11
C MET A 70 7.63 9.00 2.71
N ASP A 71 6.97 10.15 2.72
CA ASP A 71 5.80 10.37 3.59
C ASP A 71 4.46 10.23 2.85
N TYR A 72 4.46 10.23 1.50
CA TYR A 72 3.23 10.14 0.69
C TYR A 72 3.39 9.23 -0.54
N PRO A 73 2.52 8.23 -0.73
CA PRO A 73 2.49 7.45 -1.97
C PRO A 73 2.18 8.36 -3.17
N TYR A 74 2.89 8.15 -4.27
CA TYR A 74 2.53 8.72 -5.56
C TYR A 74 1.38 7.89 -6.17
N THR A 75 0.21 8.50 -6.35
CA THR A 75 -0.90 7.87 -7.05
C THR A 75 -0.85 8.18 -8.53
N MET A 76 -0.69 7.16 -9.38
CA MET A 76 -0.94 7.29 -10.82
C MET A 76 -2.32 6.74 -11.16
N TYR A 77 -2.95 7.34 -12.15
CA TYR A 77 -4.13 6.80 -12.79
C TYR A 77 -3.80 6.61 -14.27
N SER A 78 -4.27 5.50 -14.86
CA SER A 78 -4.34 5.45 -16.32
C SER A 78 -5.24 6.58 -16.84
N GLU A 79 -4.98 7.12 -18.03
CA GLU A 79 -5.71 8.26 -18.60
C GLU A 79 -7.25 8.10 -18.56
N GLU A 80 -7.74 6.86 -18.63
CA GLU A 80 -9.17 6.52 -18.65
C GLU A 80 -9.72 6.07 -17.28
N GLY A 81 -8.91 6.09 -16.20
CA GLY A 81 -9.34 5.75 -14.83
C GLY A 81 -9.56 4.26 -14.54
N GLY A 82 -9.20 3.36 -15.47
CA GLY A 82 -9.36 1.91 -15.34
C GLY A 82 -8.30 1.19 -14.49
N ALA A 83 -7.18 1.84 -14.23
CA ALA A 83 -6.09 1.37 -13.37
C ALA A 83 -5.58 2.50 -12.46
N GLU A 84 -5.31 2.16 -11.21
CA GLU A 84 -4.72 3.03 -10.17
C GLU A 84 -3.46 2.37 -9.62
N TYR A 85 -2.42 3.17 -9.35
CA TYR A 85 -1.13 2.70 -8.87
C TYR A 85 -0.70 3.54 -7.68
N TYR A 86 -0.15 2.92 -6.64
CA TYR A 86 0.64 3.64 -5.65
C TYR A 86 2.11 3.27 -5.78
N CYS A 87 2.96 4.31 -5.81
CA CYS A 87 4.40 4.15 -5.85
C CYS A 87 5.03 4.81 -4.63
N PHE A 88 6.02 4.15 -4.03
CA PHE A 88 6.81 4.72 -2.94
C PHE A 88 8.27 4.89 -3.36
N ARG A 89 8.92 5.87 -2.74
CA ARG A 89 10.36 6.05 -2.79
C ARG A 89 10.99 5.44 -1.53
N TYR A 90 11.98 4.58 -1.72
CA TYR A 90 12.64 3.88 -0.62
C TYR A 90 13.36 4.87 0.32
N PRO A 91 13.26 4.70 1.66
CA PRO A 91 13.76 5.69 2.62
C PRO A 91 15.27 5.95 2.60
N ASN A 92 16.08 4.99 2.16
CA ASN A 92 17.52 5.03 2.40
C ASN A 92 18.41 4.77 1.19
N ASN A 93 17.89 4.81 -0.03
CA ASN A 93 18.76 4.63 -1.20
C ASN A 93 18.28 5.45 -2.39
N ASN A 94 19.22 5.73 -3.29
CA ASN A 94 19.01 6.17 -4.67
C ASN A 94 18.20 5.15 -5.51
N PHE A 95 17.36 4.32 -4.87
CA PHE A 95 16.43 3.47 -5.57
C PHE A 95 15.34 4.33 -6.22
N PRO A 96 14.97 3.99 -7.46
CA PRO A 96 13.85 4.61 -8.14
C PRO A 96 12.52 4.44 -7.40
N LEU A 97 11.53 5.24 -7.84
CA LEU A 97 10.13 5.00 -7.51
C LEU A 97 9.74 3.57 -7.88
N THR A 98 9.12 2.88 -6.91
CA THR A 98 8.71 1.49 -7.04
C THR A 98 7.20 1.40 -6.87
N VAL A 99 6.52 0.66 -7.74
CA VAL A 99 5.09 0.35 -7.58
C VAL A 99 4.92 -0.61 -6.42
N THR A 100 4.14 -0.21 -5.43
CA THR A 100 3.85 -1.04 -4.25
C THR A 100 2.40 -1.47 -4.23
N TYR A 101 1.56 -0.87 -5.07
CA TYR A 101 0.17 -1.22 -5.19
C TYR A 101 -0.35 -0.96 -6.60
N ILE A 102 -1.21 -1.85 -7.05
CA ILE A 102 -1.95 -1.78 -8.29
C ILE A 102 -3.41 -2.10 -7.97
N SER A 103 -4.34 -1.33 -8.51
CA SER A 103 -5.78 -1.64 -8.50
C SER A 103 -6.36 -1.51 -9.90
N ILE A 104 -6.89 -2.61 -10.41
CA ILE A 104 -7.46 -2.71 -11.76
C ILE A 104 -8.97 -2.95 -11.66
N LYS A 105 -9.74 -2.14 -12.39
CA LYS A 105 -11.20 -2.30 -12.55
C LYS A 105 -11.64 -2.44 -14.00
N ASP A 106 -10.71 -2.27 -14.95
CA ASP A 106 -10.99 -2.30 -16.38
C ASP A 106 -10.51 -3.62 -17.02
N PRO A 107 -11.37 -4.33 -17.78
CA PRO A 107 -11.05 -5.62 -18.41
C PRO A 107 -9.95 -5.54 -19.49
N LYS A 108 -9.53 -4.35 -19.92
CA LYS A 108 -8.48 -4.22 -20.94
C LYS A 108 -7.09 -4.60 -20.42
N TYR A 109 -6.83 -4.45 -19.12
CA TYR A 109 -5.54 -4.76 -18.52
C TYR A 109 -5.43 -6.24 -18.18
N ASN A 110 -4.25 -6.82 -18.41
CA ASN A 110 -3.90 -8.18 -18.01
C ASN A 110 -2.81 -8.11 -16.96
N VAL A 111 -3.13 -8.49 -15.73
CA VAL A 111 -2.21 -8.41 -14.59
C VAL A 111 -2.09 -9.81 -13.99
N PHE A 112 -0.87 -10.34 -13.95
CA PHE A 112 -0.56 -11.72 -13.55
C PHE A 112 -1.29 -12.80 -14.36
N GLY A 113 -1.58 -12.51 -15.63
CA GLY A 113 -2.33 -13.42 -16.50
C GLY A 113 -3.84 -13.36 -16.29
N ILE A 114 -4.34 -12.44 -15.45
CA ILE A 114 -5.74 -12.33 -15.02
C ILE A 114 -6.32 -10.99 -15.47
N LYS A 115 -7.61 -10.98 -15.78
CA LYS A 115 -8.38 -9.79 -16.16
C LYS A 115 -9.63 -9.64 -15.33
N VAL A 116 -10.09 -8.39 -15.22
CA VAL A 116 -11.45 -8.13 -14.76
C VAL A 116 -12.44 -8.76 -15.74
N GLY A 117 -13.44 -9.46 -15.22
CA GLY A 117 -14.38 -10.25 -16.01
C GLY A 117 -14.01 -11.73 -16.16
N ASP A 118 -12.79 -12.14 -15.76
CA ASP A 118 -12.42 -13.56 -15.75
C ASP A 118 -13.18 -14.34 -14.68
N ASP A 119 -13.30 -15.65 -14.89
CA ASP A 119 -13.85 -16.57 -13.89
C ASP A 119 -12.82 -16.79 -12.75
N ILE A 120 -13.32 -16.77 -11.51
CA ILE A 120 -12.50 -16.86 -10.31
C ILE A 120 -11.74 -18.20 -10.24
N VAL A 121 -12.33 -19.31 -10.65
CA VAL A 121 -11.68 -20.64 -10.58
C VAL A 121 -10.53 -20.72 -11.57
N SER A 122 -10.71 -20.19 -12.77
CA SER A 122 -9.63 -20.12 -13.76
C SER A 122 -8.46 -19.24 -13.29
N SER A 123 -8.78 -18.11 -12.68
CA SER A 123 -7.79 -17.16 -12.16
C SER A 123 -7.01 -17.73 -10.97
N GLU A 124 -7.68 -18.50 -10.10
CA GLU A 124 -7.03 -19.27 -9.03
C GLU A 124 -6.00 -20.25 -9.54
N GLN A 125 -6.31 -20.96 -10.63
CA GLN A 125 -5.39 -21.92 -11.23
C GLN A 125 -4.15 -21.23 -11.81
N ILE A 126 -4.32 -20.07 -12.46
CA ILE A 126 -3.21 -19.26 -12.98
C ILE A 126 -2.26 -18.88 -11.84
N LEU A 127 -2.80 -18.34 -10.74
CA LEU A 127 -2.00 -17.96 -9.57
C LEU A 127 -1.28 -19.16 -8.94
N PHE A 128 -1.98 -20.28 -8.78
CA PHE A 128 -1.40 -21.48 -8.20
C PHE A 128 -0.22 -22.04 -9.03
N VAL A 129 -0.37 -22.08 -10.36
CA VAL A 129 0.69 -22.50 -11.29
C VAL A 129 1.89 -21.56 -11.24
N ASN A 130 1.67 -20.26 -11.04
CA ASN A 130 2.72 -19.25 -10.87
C ASN A 130 3.37 -19.24 -9.47
N GLY A 131 2.98 -20.17 -8.60
CA GLY A 131 3.59 -20.39 -7.30
C GLY A 131 2.93 -19.63 -6.14
N TYR A 132 1.84 -18.91 -6.39
CA TYR A 132 1.08 -18.24 -5.34
C TYR A 132 0.32 -19.24 -4.46
N ARG A 133 0.11 -18.85 -3.21
CA ARG A 133 -0.64 -19.65 -2.22
C ARG A 133 -1.79 -18.84 -1.66
N LYS A 134 -2.95 -19.49 -1.56
CA LYS A 134 -4.15 -18.90 -0.99
C LYS A 134 -3.93 -18.62 0.49
N GLN A 135 -4.30 -17.43 0.93
CA GLN A 135 -4.29 -17.00 2.31
C GLN A 135 -5.71 -17.00 2.89
N GLU A 136 -5.83 -17.11 4.20
CA GLU A 136 -7.10 -16.84 4.88
C GLU A 136 -7.41 -15.35 4.79
N PHE A 137 -8.63 -15.02 4.36
CA PHE A 137 -9.09 -13.64 4.25
C PHE A 137 -10.56 -13.57 4.67
N PRO A 138 -10.95 -12.58 5.48
CA PRO A 138 -12.28 -12.56 6.10
C PRO A 138 -13.41 -12.19 5.15
N ASP A 139 -13.12 -11.57 4.00
CA ASP A 139 -14.14 -11.20 3.02
C ASP A 139 -14.52 -12.39 2.15
N GLU A 140 -15.81 -12.75 2.14
CA GLU A 140 -16.33 -13.84 1.33
C GLU A 140 -16.33 -13.53 -0.18
N ASN A 141 -16.33 -12.25 -0.56
CA ASN A 141 -16.31 -11.79 -1.95
C ASN A 141 -14.92 -11.37 -2.43
N SER A 142 -13.87 -11.70 -1.66
CA SER A 142 -12.48 -11.49 -2.04
C SER A 142 -11.64 -12.72 -1.73
N LYS A 143 -10.64 -12.98 -2.57
CA LYS A 143 -9.65 -14.04 -2.31
C LYS A 143 -8.25 -13.45 -2.31
N CYS A 144 -7.48 -13.80 -1.28
CA CYS A 144 -6.10 -13.35 -1.11
C CYS A 144 -5.11 -14.46 -1.46
N TYR A 145 -4.07 -14.10 -2.19
CA TYR A 145 -2.96 -14.98 -2.56
C TYR A 145 -1.64 -14.27 -2.31
N SER A 146 -0.61 -15.02 -1.89
CA SER A 146 0.73 -14.43 -1.74
C SER A 146 1.85 -15.34 -2.25
N LYS A 147 2.97 -14.70 -2.57
CA LYS A 147 4.25 -15.30 -2.95
C LYS A 147 5.37 -14.32 -2.58
N GLY A 148 6.15 -14.65 -1.56
CA GLY A 148 7.05 -13.68 -0.94
C GLY A 148 6.25 -12.49 -0.40
N ASP A 149 6.70 -11.28 -0.70
CA ASP A 149 6.02 -10.04 -0.28
C ASP A 149 4.92 -9.61 -1.27
N VAL A 150 4.74 -10.32 -2.40
CA VAL A 150 3.68 -10.00 -3.36
C VAL A 150 2.37 -10.61 -2.90
N ILE A 151 1.37 -9.76 -2.67
CA ILE A 151 0.00 -10.12 -2.30
C ILE A 151 -0.94 -9.73 -3.44
N ILE A 152 -1.87 -10.62 -3.79
CA ILE A 152 -2.88 -10.41 -4.82
C ILE A 152 -4.27 -10.64 -4.21
N PHE A 153 -5.14 -9.66 -4.36
CA PHE A 153 -6.56 -9.76 -4.03
C PHE A 153 -7.38 -9.84 -5.31
N LEU A 154 -8.30 -10.80 -5.35
CA LEU A 154 -9.29 -10.95 -6.40
C LEU A 154 -10.67 -10.70 -5.80
N ASP A 155 -11.23 -9.52 -6.03
CA ASP A 155 -12.62 -9.24 -5.66
C ASP A 155 -13.52 -9.76 -6.78
N TYR A 156 -14.59 -10.46 -6.42
CA TYR A 156 -15.46 -11.13 -7.37
C TYR A 156 -16.92 -11.02 -6.96
N ASN A 157 -17.83 -11.19 -7.93
CA ASN A 157 -19.24 -11.36 -7.69
C ASN A 157 -19.70 -12.71 -8.26
N GLU A 158 -20.36 -13.52 -7.44
CA GLU A 158 -20.73 -14.90 -7.80
C GLU A 158 -19.50 -15.72 -8.20
N THR A 159 -19.09 -15.66 -9.47
CA THR A 159 -17.87 -16.30 -10.00
C THR A 159 -16.99 -15.37 -10.83
N THR A 160 -17.36 -14.11 -11.05
CA THR A 160 -16.67 -13.21 -12.00
C THR A 160 -15.84 -12.16 -11.27
N ILE A 161 -14.59 -11.97 -11.66
CA ILE A 161 -13.71 -10.95 -11.09
C ILE A 161 -14.22 -9.54 -11.43
N LYS A 162 -14.25 -8.68 -10.42
CA LYS A 162 -14.62 -7.26 -10.54
C LYS A 162 -13.46 -6.32 -10.30
N ARG A 163 -12.48 -6.75 -9.51
CA ARG A 163 -11.29 -5.97 -9.23
C ARG A 163 -10.13 -6.90 -8.96
N ILE A 164 -8.95 -6.48 -9.42
CA ILE A 164 -7.69 -7.11 -9.08
C ILE A 164 -6.89 -6.06 -8.32
N GLU A 165 -6.45 -6.41 -7.12
CA GLU A 165 -5.46 -5.61 -6.40
C GLU A 165 -4.17 -6.41 -6.27
N VAL A 166 -3.04 -5.74 -6.45
CA VAL A 166 -1.72 -6.30 -6.17
C VAL A 166 -1.04 -5.36 -5.21
N SER A 167 -0.51 -5.86 -4.11
CA SER A 167 0.25 -5.08 -3.14
C SER A 167 1.56 -5.76 -2.81
N LEU A 168 2.58 -4.97 -2.50
CA LEU A 168 3.77 -5.44 -1.81
C LEU A 168 3.53 -5.27 -0.31
N ASP A 169 3.74 -6.34 0.45
CA ASP A 169 3.78 -6.28 1.91
C ASP A 169 5.08 -5.56 2.29
N ILE A 170 4.95 -4.38 2.87
CA ILE A 170 6.09 -3.53 3.22
C ILE A 170 6.21 -3.56 4.73
N GLU A 171 7.18 -4.32 5.23
CA GLU A 171 7.52 -4.24 6.65
C GLU A 171 8.21 -2.91 6.94
N THR A 172 7.70 -2.18 7.93
CA THR A 172 8.38 -1.04 8.51
C THR A 172 9.13 -1.47 9.77
N GLU A 173 10.23 -0.80 10.11
CA GLU A 173 11.02 -1.14 11.32
C GLU A 173 10.21 -1.08 12.64
N GLU A 174 9.05 -0.40 12.67
CA GLU A 174 8.14 -0.42 13.82
C GLU A 174 7.46 -1.80 14.03
N ASP A 175 7.39 -2.62 12.98
CA ASP A 175 6.80 -3.96 12.98
C ASP A 175 7.80 -5.06 13.37
N VAL A 176 9.10 -4.81 13.21
CA VAL A 176 10.18 -5.74 13.59
C VAL A 176 10.54 -5.55 15.07
N LYS A 177 9.74 -6.13 15.96
CA LYS A 177 10.09 -6.23 17.38
C LYS A 177 11.18 -7.28 17.59
N TYR A 178 12.40 -6.82 17.90
CA TYR A 178 13.46 -7.65 18.50
C TYR A 178 13.09 -8.08 19.94
#